data_AF-A0A2P9H0R4-F1
#
_entry.id   AF-A0A2P9H0R4-F1
#
_cell.length_a   1.000
_cell.length_b   1.000
_cell.length_c   1.000
_cell.angle_alpha   90.00
_cell.angle_beta   90.00
_cell.angle_gamma   90.00
#
_symmetry.space_group_name_H-M   'P 1'
#
loop_
_entity.id
_entity.type
_entity.pdbx_description
1 polymer ?
#
loop_
_entity_poly.entity_id
_entity_poly.type
_entity_poly.pdbx_seq_one_letter_code
_entity_poly.pdbx_strand_id
1 'polypeptide(L)' 'MKLESYFSTIGSLEEQKRLDTISNNIANANSAGFKKDSIHFSDVMGEVSFTSMAQGPIHQTCNDLDIALSGDGH' A
#
# COMPACT_ATOMS: atom_id res chain seq x y z
N MET A 1 -26.43 -3.04 -24.66
CA MET A 1 -26.38 -3.09 -23.17
C MET A 1 -25.26 -4.02 -22.67
N LYS A 2 -24.04 -3.96 -23.23
CA LYS A 2 -22.90 -4.83 -22.84
C LYS A 2 -21.66 -4.03 -22.43
N LEU A 3 -21.53 -2.80 -22.94
CA LEU A 3 -20.47 -1.86 -22.59
C LEU A 3 -20.65 -1.26 -21.20
N GLU A 4 -21.87 -0.85 -20.83
CA GLU A 4 -22.21 -0.34 -19.48
C GLU A 4 -21.80 -1.30 -18.36
N SER A 5 -22.12 -2.59 -18.52
CA SER A 5 -21.73 -3.63 -17.55
C SER A 5 -20.22 -3.79 -17.46
N TYR A 6 -19.49 -3.65 -18.57
CA TYR A 6 -18.04 -3.78 -18.60
C TYR A 6 -17.37 -2.66 -17.80
N PHE A 7 -17.79 -1.41 -18.00
CA PHE A 7 -17.29 -0.27 -17.22
C PHE A 7 -17.65 -0.37 -15.73
N SER A 8 -18.87 -0.81 -15.41
CA SER A 8 -19.28 -1.03 -14.02
C SER A 8 -18.47 -2.14 -13.34
N THR A 9 -18.20 -3.25 -14.04
CA THR A 9 -17.36 -4.33 -13.51
C THR A 9 -15.92 -3.88 -13.32
N ILE A 10 -15.37 -3.08 -14.24
CA ILE A 10 -14.00 -2.56 -14.10
C ILE A 10 -13.87 -1.62 -12.90
N GLY A 11 -14.76 -0.63 -12.77
CA GLY A 11 -14.72 0.28 -11.61
C GLY A 11 -14.89 -0.46 -10.28
N SER A 12 -15.70 -1.52 -10.25
CA SER A 12 -15.83 -2.39 -9.07
C SER A 12 -14.55 -3.16 -8.76
N LEU A 13 -13.84 -3.64 -9.78
CA LEU A 13 -12.56 -4.35 -9.64
C LEU A 13 -11.43 -3.41 -9.16
N GLU A 14 -11.39 -2.18 -9.67
CA GLU A 14 -10.45 -1.15 -9.22
C GLU A 14 -10.65 -0.81 -7.74
N GLU A 15 -11.90 -0.61 -7.32
CA GLU A 15 -12.20 -0.36 -5.90
C GLU A 15 -11.88 -1.56 -5.03
N GLN A 16 -12.13 -2.79 -5.50
CA GLN A 16 -11.73 -4.01 -4.79
C GLN A 16 -10.21 -4.03 -4.56
N LYS A 17 -9.40 -3.78 -5.60
CA LYS A 17 -7.94 -3.72 -5.47
C LYS A 17 -7.49 -2.63 -4.50
N ARG A 18 -8.13 -1.46 -4.56
CA ARG A 18 -7.86 -0.37 -3.63
C ARG A 18 -8.11 -0.78 -2.18
N LEU A 19 -9.23 -1.45 -1.92
CA LEU A 19 -9.56 -2.00 -0.61
C LEU A 19 -8.54 -3.06 -0.17
N ASP A 20 -8.10 -3.92 -1.08
CA ASP A 20 -7.08 -4.95 -0.79
C ASP A 20 -5.74 -4.31 -0.38
N THR A 21 -5.29 -3.26 -1.07
CA THR A 21 -4.07 -2.51 -0.68
C THR A 21 -4.23 -1.80 0.65
N ILE A 22 -5.39 -1.17 0.89
CA ILE A 22 -5.67 -0.53 2.18
C ILE A 22 -5.67 -1.58 3.30
N SER A 23 -6.31 -2.73 3.07
CA SER A 23 -6.36 -3.85 4.01
C SER A 23 -4.96 -4.36 4.35
N ASN A 24 -4.12 -4.57 3.33
CA ASN A 24 -2.73 -4.97 3.52
C ASN A 24 -1.94 -3.93 4.34
N ASN A 25 -2.08 -2.64 3.99
CA ASN A 25 -1.42 -1.55 4.71
C ASN A 25 -1.84 -1.47 6.17
N ILE A 26 -3.12 -1.67 6.48
CA ILE A 26 -3.64 -1.64 7.86
C ILE A 26 -3.14 -2.88 8.62
N ALA A 27 -3.20 -4.06 8.00
CA ALA A 27 -2.74 -5.31 8.60
C ALA A 27 -1.25 -5.25 8.97
N ASN A 28 -0.43 -4.59 8.15
CA ASN A 28 1.01 -4.46 8.35
C ASN A 28 1.45 -3.11 8.96
N ALA A 29 0.52 -2.26 9.40
CA ALA A 29 0.83 -0.92 9.91
C ALA A 29 1.79 -0.92 11.12
N ASN A 30 1.77 -2.00 11.92
CA ASN A 30 2.61 -2.15 13.10
C ASN A 30 3.82 -3.07 12.87
N SER A 31 4.02 -3.58 11.65
CA SER A 31 5.15 -4.45 11.31
C SER A 31 6.42 -3.61 11.18
N ALA A 32 7.47 -3.96 11.94
CA ALA A 32 8.74 -3.24 11.89
C ALA A 32 9.34 -3.29 10.48
N GLY A 33 9.65 -2.11 9.92
CA GLY A 33 10.22 -1.99 8.57
C GLY A 33 9.22 -2.15 7.41
N PHE A 34 7.91 -2.19 7.68
CA PHE A 34 6.90 -2.23 6.63
C PHE A 34 6.89 -0.92 5.82
N LYS A 35 6.88 -1.06 4.49
CA LYS A 35 6.81 0.04 3.53
C LYS A 35 5.41 0.06 2.93
N LYS A 36 4.70 1.19 3.07
CA LYS A 36 3.30 1.32 2.65
C LYS A 36 3.17 1.25 1.14
N ASP A 37 2.25 0.42 0.65
CA ASP A 37 1.89 0.37 -0.77
C ASP A 37 0.80 1.40 -1.11
N SER A 38 0.88 1.99 -2.30
CA SER A 38 -0.12 2.93 -2.81
C SER A 38 -0.38 2.66 -4.28
N ILE A 39 -1.66 2.54 -4.63
CA ILE A 39 -2.10 2.33 -6.01
C ILE A 39 -2.66 3.65 -6.55
N HIS A 40 -2.26 4.00 -7.77
CA HIS A 40 -2.83 5.09 -8.55
C HIS A 40 -3.39 4.54 -9.88
N PHE A 41 -4.62 4.91 -10.18
CA PHE A 41 -5.31 4.52 -11.40
C PHE A 41 -5.22 5.70 -12.37
N SER A 42 -4.57 5.50 -13.52
CA SER A 42 -4.32 6.56 -14.52
C SER A 42 -5.27 6.50 -15.72
N ASP A 43 -5.82 5.32 -16.01
CA ASP A 43 -6.85 5.05 -17.01
C ASP A 43 -7.63 3.79 -16.58
N VAL A 44 -8.78 3.51 -17.21
CA VAL A 44 -9.67 2.35 -16.96
C VAL A 44 -8.93 0.99 -17.02
N MET A 45 -7.72 0.96 -17.58
CA MET A 45 -6.85 -0.23 -17.59
C MET A 45 -5.42 0.05 -17.12
N GLY A 46 -5.10 1.30 -16.76
CA GLY A 46 -3.76 1.76 -16.43
C GLY A 46 -3.53 1.78 -14.92
N GLU A 47 -2.99 0.68 -14.39
CA GLU A 47 -2.60 0.55 -12.97
C GLU A 47 -1.12 0.94 -12.78
N VAL A 48 -0.85 1.88 -11.88
CA VAL A 48 0.50 2.20 -11.41
C VAL A 48 0.53 2.00 -9.90
N SER A 49 1.19 0.93 -9.46
CA SER A 49 1.45 0.68 -8.05
C SER A 49 2.84 1.18 -7.69
N PHE A 50 2.96 1.89 -6.57
CA PHE A 50 4.22 2.33 -6.01
C PHE A 50 4.26 2.04 -4.51
N THR A 51 5.37 1.49 -4.06
CA THR A 51 5.65 1.33 -2.64
C THR A 51 6.35 2.59 -2.14
N SER A 52 5.83 3.18 -1.08
CA SER A 52 6.46 4.31 -0.40
C SER A 52 7.71 3.84 0.33
N MET A 53 8.88 4.35 -0.08
CA MET A 53 10.16 4.03 0.56
C MET A 53 10.42 4.84 1.84
N ALA A 54 9.50 5.72 2.23
CA ALA A 54 9.66 6.58 3.39
C ALA A 54 9.70 5.77 4.70
N GLN A 55 10.67 6.10 5.55
CA GLN A 55 10.82 5.50 6.88
C GLN A 55 9.63 5.88 7.78
N GLY A 56 8.98 4.85 8.37
CA GLY A 56 7.91 5.02 9.34
C GLY A 56 8.41 5.45 10.74
N PRO A 57 7.51 5.78 11.68
CA PRO A 57 7.88 6.18 13.03
C PRO A 57 8.68 5.07 13.73
N ILE A 58 9.85 5.41 14.27
CA ILE A 58 10.70 4.48 15.02
C ILE A 58 10.27 4.51 16.49
N HIS A 59 9.85 3.35 17.00
CA HIS A 59 9.52 3.16 18.41
C HIS A 59 10.69 2.50 19.13
N GLN A 60 11.19 3.14 20.18
CA GLN A 60 12.24 2.57 21.02
C GLN A 60 11.63 1.54 21.99
N THR A 61 12.14 0.32 21.94
CA THR A 61 11.66 -0.83 22.73
C THR A 61 12.37 -1.00 24.08
N CYS A 62 13.38 -0.16 24.35
CA CYS A 62 14.21 -0.21 25.57
C CYS A 62 14.90 -1.57 25.80
N ASN A 63 15.08 -2.35 24.74
CA ASN A 63 15.89 -3.56 24.72
C ASN A 63 17.29 -3.21 24.19
N ASP A 64 18.33 -3.61 24.90
CA ASP A 64 19.73 -3.33 24.54
C ASP A 64 20.16 -4.00 23.22
N LEU A 65 19.40 -4.99 22.74
CA LEU A 65 19.65 -5.71 21.49
C LEU A 65 18.86 -5.18 20.29
N ASP A 66 17.98 -4.19 20.49
CA ASP A 66 17.14 -3.69 19.41
C ASP A 66 17.79 -2.49 18.72
N ILE A 67 18.02 -2.63 17.40
CA ILE A 67 18.63 -1.60 16.56
C ILE A 67 17.67 -1.29 15.40
N ALA A 68 17.44 0.00 15.14
CA ALA A 68 16.69 0.47 13.99
C ALA A 68 17.58 1.35 13.11
N LEU A 69 17.46 1.20 11.79
CA LEU A 69 18.10 2.08 10.83
C LEU A 69 17.24 3.34 10.65
N SER A 70 17.89 4.51 10.64
CA SER A 70 17.26 5.81 10.40
C SER A 70 17.87 6.44 9.15
N GLY A 71 17.04 6.69 8.14
CA GLY A 71 17.47 7.25 6.85
C GLY A 71 16.58 6.77 5.70
N ASP A 72 16.87 7.25 4.49
CA ASP A 72 16.26 6.72 3.27
C ASP A 72 16.75 5.28 3.07
N GLY A 73 15.91 4.32 3.45
CA GLY A 73 16.19 2.91 3.25
C GLY A 73 16.12 2.54 1.76
N HIS A 74 17.10 1.75 1.30
CA HIS A 74 17.15 1.19 -0.06
C HIS A 74 15.92 0.33 -0.41
#